data_AF-A0AAW1JQJ3-F1
#
_entry.id   AF-A0AAW1JQJ3-F1
#
_cell.length_a   1.000
_cell.length_b   1.000
_cell.length_c   1.000
_cell.angle_alpha   90.00
_cell.angle_beta   90.00
_cell.angle_gamma   90.00
#
_symmetry.space_group_name_H-M   'P 1'
#
loop_
_entity.id
_entity.type
_entity.pdbx_description
1 polymer ?
#
loop_
_entity_poly.entity_id
_entity_poly.type
_entity_poly.pdbx_seq_one_letter_code
_entity_poly.pdbx_strand_id
1 'polypeptide(L)'
;MLSAETSLLPSYVKGSDKKRKHTPLNLPDGGGLGDHIQLLQIYELWDSTNYDIKWCREDGLQLRGMTFVKDVRGQLCQIMQKVAKCSMEVQGSHSHRESRQKYRNLRKALSAGYANQLAERMLRHNGYKTLGMVSQLVQLHPSSVLKPDEDGMLLFYVVYHELITTSKAFMRNVCAVEREWIMPVFKKLENLDVNRLSGRISHPNDCSQEKPEGELKKQNDDVESVADRDSKIQAARDRFLALKVKK
;
A
#
# COMPACT_ATOMS: atom_id res chain seq x y z
N MET A 1 0.00 11.43 12.52
CA MET A 1 -1.15 10.69 11.98
C MET A 1 -0.92 9.18 12.04
N LEU A 2 0.20 8.66 11.50
CA LEU A 2 0.50 7.21 11.54
C LEU A 2 0.66 6.62 12.96
N SER A 3 1.04 7.42 13.96
CA SER A 3 1.23 6.97 15.34
C SER A 3 -0.07 6.61 16.08
N ALA A 4 -1.23 6.86 15.48
CA ALA A 4 -2.53 6.64 16.09
C ALA A 4 -3.45 5.89 15.13
N GLU A 5 -4.38 5.11 15.68
CA GLU A 5 -5.52 4.62 14.92
C GLU A 5 -6.39 5.80 14.51
N THR A 6 -6.14 6.29 13.30
CA THR A 6 -6.96 7.32 12.63
C THR A 6 -7.89 6.60 11.67
N SER A 7 -8.73 5.74 12.24
CA SER A 7 -9.78 5.09 11.47
C SER A 7 -10.70 6.18 10.92
N LEU A 8 -10.71 6.33 9.59
CA LEU A 8 -11.75 7.09 8.90
C LEU A 8 -13.03 6.28 9.08
N LEU A 9 -13.86 6.66 10.05
CA LEU A 9 -15.13 5.99 10.24
C LEU A 9 -15.95 6.29 8.98
N PRO A 10 -16.44 5.27 8.26
CA PRO A 10 -17.46 5.51 7.27
C PRO A 10 -18.62 6.20 8.00
N SER A 11 -18.99 7.41 7.58
CA SER A 11 -20.15 8.10 8.14
C SER A 11 -21.39 7.31 7.72
N TYR A 12 -21.83 6.40 8.59
CA TYR A 12 -23.03 5.61 8.40
C TYR A 12 -24.21 6.45 8.86
N VAL A 13 -24.85 7.15 7.93
CA VAL A 13 -26.17 7.72 8.19
C VAL A 13 -27.17 6.56 8.22
N LYS A 14 -27.79 6.32 9.38
CA LYS A 14 -28.86 5.34 9.56
C LYS A 14 -30.15 5.88 8.95
N GLY A 15 -30.23 5.91 7.62
CA GLY A 15 -31.47 6.18 6.88
C GLY A 15 -32.43 5.01 7.01
N SER A 16 -33.71 5.28 7.24
CA SER A 16 -34.80 4.32 7.44
C SER A 16 -35.15 3.45 6.21
N ASP A 17 -34.38 3.51 5.12
CA ASP A 17 -34.63 2.75 3.90
C ASP A 17 -33.48 1.82 3.55
N LYS A 18 -33.83 0.61 3.12
CA LYS A 18 -32.97 -0.56 2.87
C LYS A 18 -31.99 -0.43 1.68
N LYS A 19 -31.36 0.73 1.47
CA LYS A 19 -30.13 0.88 0.68
C LYS A 19 -29.18 1.81 1.41
N ARG A 20 -28.12 1.20 1.98
CA ARG A 20 -27.03 1.89 2.68
C ARG A 20 -26.33 2.84 1.70
N LYS A 21 -26.64 4.13 1.76
CA LYS A 21 -25.95 5.16 0.98
C LYS A 21 -24.74 5.63 1.80
N HIS A 22 -23.54 5.45 1.26
CA HIS A 22 -22.33 6.03 1.83
C HIS A 22 -22.38 7.53 1.53
N THR A 23 -22.52 8.39 2.54
CA THR A 23 -22.32 9.83 2.33
C THR A 23 -20.86 10.03 1.96
N PRO A 24 -20.53 10.75 0.88
CA PRO A 24 -19.13 11.06 0.60
C PRO A 24 -18.60 11.91 1.75
N LEU A 25 -17.55 11.42 2.41
CA LEU A 25 -16.81 12.18 3.40
C LEU A 25 -16.17 13.37 2.66
N ASN A 26 -16.30 14.60 3.18
CA ASN A 26 -15.65 15.79 2.62
C ASN A 26 -14.15 15.83 2.94
N LEU A 27 -13.52 14.66 3.03
CA LEU A 27 -12.11 14.53 3.32
C LEU A 27 -11.32 14.64 2.01
N PRO A 28 -10.12 15.24 2.08
CA PRO A 28 -9.22 15.27 0.93
C PRO A 28 -8.88 13.85 0.49
N ASP A 29 -8.52 13.67 -0.78
CA ASP A 29 -8.24 12.39 -1.41
C ASP A 29 -6.73 12.12 -1.59
N GLY A 30 -5.87 12.96 -1.01
CA GLY A 30 -4.42 12.85 -1.18
C GLY A 30 -3.92 13.38 -2.53
N GLY A 31 -4.77 13.96 -3.36
CA GLY A 31 -4.41 14.49 -4.69
C GLY A 31 -3.81 13.45 -5.63
N GLY A 32 -4.20 12.18 -5.49
CA GLY A 32 -3.63 11.05 -6.23
C GLY A 32 -2.21 10.64 -5.83
N LEU A 33 -1.61 11.29 -4.82
CA LEU A 33 -0.23 11.01 -4.39
C LEU A 33 -0.15 9.87 -3.36
N GLY A 34 -1.26 9.58 -2.66
CA GLY A 34 -1.42 8.45 -1.75
C GLY A 34 -1.91 8.81 -0.35
N ASP A 35 -2.11 7.78 0.46
CA ASP A 35 -2.72 7.82 1.80
C ASP A 35 -1.90 8.68 2.77
N HIS A 36 -0.56 8.64 2.68
CA HIS A 36 0.30 9.45 3.54
C HIS A 36 0.07 10.96 3.36
N ILE A 37 -0.13 11.39 2.11
CA ILE A 37 -0.43 12.79 1.79
C ILE A 37 -1.85 13.12 2.23
N GLN A 38 -2.79 12.22 2.04
CA GLN A 38 -4.15 12.38 2.54
C GLN A 38 -4.16 12.63 4.06
N LEU A 39 -3.45 11.80 4.84
CA LEU A 39 -3.35 11.96 6.29
C LEU A 39 -2.76 13.31 6.68
N LEU A 40 -1.75 13.80 5.94
CA LEU A 40 -1.20 15.13 6.16
C LEU A 40 -2.25 16.22 5.89
N GLN A 41 -2.95 16.14 4.76
CA GLN A 41 -3.98 17.12 4.39
C GLN A 41 -5.12 17.17 5.40
N ILE A 42 -5.56 16.01 5.92
CA ILE A 42 -6.56 15.92 6.98
C ILE A 42 -6.07 16.66 8.24
N TYR A 43 -4.81 16.46 8.63
CA TYR A 43 -4.24 17.14 9.78
C TYR A 43 -4.10 18.65 9.56
N GLU A 44 -3.64 19.08 8.38
CA GLU A 44 -3.51 20.50 8.00
C GLU A 44 -4.88 21.21 8.01
N LEU A 45 -5.91 20.53 7.50
CA LEU A 45 -7.28 21.06 7.53
C LEU A 45 -7.80 21.18 8.97
N TRP A 46 -7.60 20.15 9.80
CA TRP A 46 -7.98 20.20 11.21
C TRP A 46 -7.25 21.32 11.98
N ASP A 47 -5.96 21.52 11.72
CA ASP A 47 -5.16 22.61 12.30
C ASP A 47 -5.72 23.98 11.87
N SER A 48 -6.12 24.14 10.60
CA SER A 48 -6.74 25.37 10.10
C SER A 48 -8.11 25.69 10.73
N THR A 49 -8.85 24.66 11.16
CA THR A 49 -10.10 24.82 11.94
C THR A 49 -9.86 25.09 13.42
N ASN A 50 -8.60 25.32 13.84
CA ASN A 50 -8.20 25.48 15.23
C ASN A 50 -8.59 24.28 16.11
N TYR A 51 -8.39 23.07 15.57
CA TYR A 51 -8.65 21.80 16.26
C TYR A 51 -10.10 21.59 16.68
N ASP A 52 -11.08 22.01 15.86
CA ASP A 52 -12.49 21.86 16.18
C ASP A 52 -12.90 20.38 16.33
N ILE A 53 -13.63 20.11 17.41
CA ILE A 53 -14.15 18.79 17.75
C ILE A 53 -15.38 18.47 16.90
N LYS A 54 -16.20 19.48 16.55
CA LYS A 54 -17.39 19.29 15.72
C LYS A 54 -17.01 18.87 14.32
N TRP A 55 -16.03 19.55 13.73
CA TRP A 55 -15.43 19.17 12.45
C TRP A 55 -15.01 17.69 12.40
N CYS A 56 -14.26 17.20 13.40
CA CYS A 56 -13.89 15.79 13.49
C CYS A 56 -15.10 14.85 13.52
N ARG A 57 -16.19 15.22 14.22
CA ARG A 57 -17.40 14.39 14.30
C ARG A 57 -18.17 14.36 12.99
N GLU A 58 -18.29 15.50 12.32
CA GLU A 58 -19.00 15.65 11.05
C GLU A 58 -18.30 14.87 9.93
N ASP A 59 -16.96 14.92 9.89
CA ASP A 59 -16.14 14.22 8.90
C ASP A 59 -15.76 12.78 9.32
N GLY A 60 -16.40 12.22 10.35
CA GLY A 60 -16.23 10.81 10.73
C GLY A 60 -14.83 10.46 11.26
N LEU A 61 -14.09 11.42 11.81
CA LEU A 61 -12.77 11.22 12.38
C LEU A 61 -12.86 10.86 13.87
N GLN A 62 -12.02 9.91 14.29
CA GLN A 62 -11.94 9.53 15.69
C GLN A 62 -11.22 10.62 16.52
N LEU A 63 -12.00 11.37 17.31
CA LEU A 63 -11.48 12.48 18.14
C LEU A 63 -10.28 12.08 19.00
N ARG A 64 -10.37 10.94 19.72
CA ARG A 64 -9.29 10.45 20.59
C ARG A 64 -7.98 10.23 19.81
N GLY A 65 -8.08 9.70 18.59
CA GLY A 65 -6.93 9.49 17.72
C GLY A 65 -6.33 10.84 17.28
N MET A 66 -7.17 11.78 16.86
CA MET A 66 -6.73 13.12 16.43
C MET A 66 -6.04 13.90 17.55
N THR A 67 -6.61 13.92 18.76
CA THR A 67 -5.99 14.55 19.94
C THR A 67 -4.63 13.92 20.24
N PHE A 68 -4.54 12.59 20.25
CA PHE A 68 -3.26 11.91 20.47
C PHE A 68 -2.22 12.25 19.41
N VAL A 69 -2.61 12.36 18.13
CA VAL A 69 -1.70 12.80 17.06
C VAL A 69 -1.17 14.21 17.32
N LYS A 70 -2.02 15.14 17.78
CA LYS A 70 -1.61 16.50 18.13
C LYS A 70 -0.56 16.49 19.25
N ASP A 71 -0.80 15.71 20.30
CA ASP A 71 0.09 15.60 21.45
C ASP A 71 1.45 15.01 21.04
N VAL A 72 1.45 13.91 20.28
CA VAL A 72 2.67 13.28 19.74
C VAL A 72 3.45 14.25 18.87
N ARG A 73 2.78 15.01 17.99
CA ARG A 73 3.45 16.02 17.17
C ARG A 73 4.10 17.10 18.06
N GLY A 74 3.40 17.58 19.08
CA GLY A 74 3.94 18.55 20.04
C GLY A 74 5.21 18.03 20.74
N GLN A 75 5.18 16.77 21.18
CA GLN A 75 6.35 16.12 21.80
C GLN A 75 7.53 15.99 20.83
N LEU A 76 7.28 15.55 19.59
CA LEU A 76 8.32 15.43 18.57
C LEU A 76 8.93 16.80 18.23
N CYS A 77 8.11 17.85 18.11
CA CYS A 77 8.61 19.22 17.91
C CYS A 77 9.53 19.67 19.05
N GLN A 78 9.15 19.41 20.31
CA GLN A 78 9.99 19.75 21.46
C GLN A 78 11.32 18.98 21.47
N ILE A 79 11.30 17.69 21.13
CA ILE A 79 12.51 16.86 21.06
C ILE A 79 13.41 17.36 19.92
N MET A 80 12.86 17.64 18.74
CA MET A 80 13.61 18.14 17.60
C MET A 80 14.28 19.49 17.89
N GLN A 81 13.58 20.41 18.57
CA GLN A 81 14.15 21.69 18.99
C GLN A 81 15.35 21.50 19.94
N LYS A 82 15.25 20.55 20.88
CA LYS A 82 16.33 20.23 21.83
C LYS A 82 17.53 19.58 21.14
N VAL A 83 17.30 18.60 20.27
CA VAL A 83 18.36 17.80 19.62
C VAL A 83 19.04 18.58 18.50
N ALA A 84 18.27 19.23 17.63
CA ALA A 84 18.80 19.86 16.42
C ALA A 84 19.26 21.31 16.63
N LYS A 85 19.04 21.91 17.82
CA LYS A 85 19.22 23.36 18.09
C LYS A 85 18.61 24.26 16.99
N CYS A 86 17.64 23.76 16.25
CA CYS A 86 16.99 24.47 15.16
C CYS A 86 15.62 24.94 15.64
N SER A 87 15.37 26.25 15.52
CA SER A 87 14.02 26.78 15.67
C SER A 87 13.20 26.31 14.48
N MET A 88 12.35 25.29 14.69
CA MET A 88 11.37 24.92 13.70
C MET A 88 10.24 25.94 13.75
N GLU A 89 10.33 26.98 12.92
CA GLU A 89 9.13 27.71 12.52
C GLU A 89 8.27 26.76 11.70
N VAL A 90 7.14 26.35 12.28
CA VAL A 90 6.04 25.74 11.53
C VAL A 90 5.47 26.87 10.66
N GLN A 91 6.08 27.11 9.51
CA GLN A 91 5.62 28.14 8.60
C GLN A 91 4.18 27.80 8.14
N GLY A 92 3.25 28.62 8.63
CA GLY A 92 1.85 28.62 8.26
C GLY A 92 1.63 29.52 7.05
N SER A 93 0.80 29.02 6.14
CA SER A 93 0.43 29.63 4.85
C SER A 93 1.53 29.63 3.80
N HIS A 94 1.33 28.79 2.79
CA HIS A 94 2.26 28.61 1.69
C HIS A 94 1.51 28.62 0.36
N SER A 95 2.14 29.18 -0.65
CA SER A 95 1.62 29.18 -2.02
C SER A 95 1.36 27.75 -2.50
N HIS A 96 0.40 27.54 -3.41
CA HIS A 96 0.13 26.23 -4.02
C HIS A 96 1.39 25.56 -4.61
N ARG A 97 2.36 26.36 -5.08
CA ARG A 97 3.65 25.87 -5.57
C ARG A 97 4.52 25.28 -4.46
N GLU A 98 4.49 25.89 -3.29
CA GLU A 98 5.23 25.45 -2.10
C GLU A 98 4.62 24.19 -1.51
N SER A 99 3.29 24.05 -1.49
CA SER A 99 2.62 22.82 -1.04
C SER A 99 3.00 21.60 -1.89
N ARG A 100 3.07 21.75 -3.22
CA ARG A 100 3.55 20.66 -4.10
C ARG A 100 5.00 20.27 -3.82
N GLN A 101 5.86 21.26 -3.59
CA GLN A 101 7.25 20.98 -3.23
C GLN A 101 7.37 20.31 -1.86
N LYS A 102 6.55 20.72 -0.88
CA LYS A 102 6.47 20.08 0.44
C LYS A 102 6.05 18.61 0.34
N TYR A 103 5.01 18.30 -0.43
CA TYR A 103 4.59 16.92 -0.65
C TYR A 103 5.68 16.11 -1.36
N ARG A 104 6.37 16.69 -2.35
CA ARG A 104 7.52 16.02 -2.98
C ARG A 104 8.63 15.71 -1.97
N ASN A 105 9.00 16.69 -1.13
CA ASN A 105 10.02 16.52 -0.10
C ASN A 105 9.64 15.45 0.93
N LEU A 106 8.36 15.43 1.35
CA LEU A 106 7.83 14.40 2.24
C LEU A 106 7.93 13.01 1.61
N ARG A 107 7.48 12.83 0.36
CA ARG A 107 7.57 11.55 -0.35
C ARG A 107 9.02 11.07 -0.50
N LYS A 108 9.94 12.00 -0.76
CA LYS A 108 11.38 11.70 -0.79
C LYS A 108 11.89 11.26 0.59
N ALA A 109 11.51 11.94 1.67
CA ALA A 109 11.88 11.55 3.03
C ALA A 109 11.30 10.17 3.41
N LEU A 110 10.04 9.89 3.04
CA LEU A 110 9.40 8.60 3.22
C LEU A 110 10.16 7.49 2.49
N SER A 111 10.58 7.73 1.24
CA SER A 111 11.36 6.73 0.47
C SER A 111 12.72 6.40 1.11
N ALA A 112 13.32 7.37 1.82
CA ALA A 112 14.57 7.15 2.55
C ALA A 112 14.35 6.43 3.90
N GLY A 113 13.29 6.79 4.63
CA GLY A 113 12.97 6.19 5.93
C GLY A 113 12.39 4.77 5.82
N TYR A 114 11.54 4.54 4.83
CA TYR A 114 10.86 3.27 4.58
C TYR A 114 11.51 2.47 3.44
N ALA A 115 12.84 2.51 3.38
CA ALA A 115 13.64 1.85 2.34
C ALA A 115 13.35 0.34 2.18
N ASN A 116 13.02 -0.33 3.27
CA ASN A 116 12.69 -1.76 3.30
C ASN A 116 11.22 -2.06 2.97
N GLN A 117 10.36 -1.04 2.92
CA GLN A 117 8.92 -1.16 2.65
C GLN A 117 8.55 -0.54 1.30
N LEU A 118 9.33 -0.89 0.28
CA LEU A 118 9.12 -0.50 -1.10
C LEU A 118 8.42 -1.61 -1.87
N ALA A 119 7.60 -1.23 -2.84
CA ALA A 119 6.96 -2.17 -3.75
C ALA A 119 6.91 -1.63 -5.18
N GLU A 120 7.03 -2.53 -6.15
CA GLU A 120 7.02 -2.27 -7.58
C GLU A 120 5.78 -2.87 -8.23
N ARG A 121 5.12 -2.11 -9.11
CA ARG A 121 3.96 -2.56 -9.85
C ARG A 121 4.35 -3.66 -10.82
N MET A 122 3.56 -4.73 -10.87
CA MET A 122 3.76 -5.77 -11.87
C MET A 122 3.21 -5.33 -13.24
N LEU A 123 3.90 -5.70 -14.32
CA LEU A 123 3.46 -5.35 -15.69
C LEU A 123 2.25 -6.17 -16.16
N ARG A 124 2.16 -7.44 -15.73
CA ARG A 124 1.16 -8.42 -16.23
C ARG A 124 0.07 -8.76 -15.21
N HIS A 125 0.09 -8.14 -14.04
CA HIS A 125 -0.86 -8.40 -12.97
C HIS A 125 -1.20 -7.07 -12.29
N ASN A 126 -2.48 -6.89 -11.90
CA ASN A 126 -2.92 -5.69 -11.20
C ASN A 126 -2.57 -5.76 -9.70
N GLY A 127 -1.28 -5.82 -9.42
CA GLY A 127 -0.72 -5.91 -8.07
C GLY A 127 0.72 -5.44 -8.04
N TYR A 128 1.31 -5.54 -6.87
CA TYR A 128 2.68 -5.12 -6.61
C TYR A 128 3.51 -6.31 -6.13
N LYS A 129 4.82 -6.20 -6.36
CA LYS A 129 5.84 -7.08 -5.82
C LYS A 129 6.65 -6.27 -4.81
N THR A 130 6.79 -6.75 -3.59
CA THR A 130 7.64 -6.06 -2.62
C THR A 130 9.10 -6.12 -3.07
N LEU A 131 9.81 -5.00 -2.93
CA LEU A 131 11.23 -4.85 -3.21
C LEU A 131 12.09 -5.13 -1.97
N GLY A 132 11.47 -5.58 -0.88
CA GLY A 132 12.18 -6.10 0.28
C GLY A 132 12.92 -7.39 -0.03
N MET A 133 13.67 -7.90 0.95
CA MET A 133 14.53 -9.09 0.76
C MET A 133 13.74 -10.35 0.42
N VAL A 134 12.54 -10.49 0.97
CA VAL A 134 11.57 -11.50 0.54
C VAL A 134 10.54 -10.79 -0.33
N SER A 135 10.64 -11.04 -1.63
CA SER A 135 9.65 -10.58 -2.58
C SER A 135 8.35 -11.36 -2.39
N GLN A 136 7.27 -10.65 -2.09
CA GLN A 136 5.92 -11.19 -1.98
C GLN A 136 4.99 -10.48 -2.96
N LEU A 137 4.04 -11.23 -3.51
CA LEU A 137 2.94 -10.67 -4.29
C LEU A 137 1.92 -10.02 -3.34
N VAL A 138 1.67 -8.74 -3.53
CA VAL A 138 0.81 -7.94 -2.65
C VAL A 138 -0.15 -7.09 -3.47
N GLN A 139 -1.34 -6.84 -2.94
CA GLN A 139 -2.34 -5.97 -3.56
C GLN A 139 -2.54 -4.70 -2.74
N LEU A 140 -3.07 -3.66 -3.37
CA LEU A 140 -3.47 -2.47 -2.64
C LEU A 140 -4.70 -2.78 -1.78
N HIS A 141 -4.69 -2.37 -0.51
CA HIS A 141 -5.87 -2.53 0.35
C HIS A 141 -7.04 -1.67 -0.19
N PRO A 142 -8.29 -2.17 -0.21
CA PRO A 142 -9.44 -1.44 -0.76
C PRO A 142 -9.75 -0.11 -0.05
N SER A 143 -9.25 0.08 1.18
CA SER A 143 -9.39 1.36 1.90
C SER A 143 -8.39 2.44 1.48
N SER A 144 -7.40 2.12 0.64
CA SER A 144 -6.45 3.11 0.16
C SER A 144 -7.12 4.07 -0.82
N VAL A 145 -6.71 5.33 -0.79
CA VAL A 145 -7.15 6.37 -1.74
C VAL A 145 -6.42 6.32 -3.06
N LEU A 146 -5.35 5.55 -3.17
CA LEU A 146 -4.57 5.45 -4.39
C LEU A 146 -5.38 4.72 -5.46
N LYS A 147 -5.86 5.49 -6.43
CA LYS A 147 -6.63 4.98 -7.58
C LYS A 147 -5.71 4.81 -8.80
N PRO A 148 -6.05 3.90 -9.72
CA PRO A 148 -5.43 3.91 -11.03
C PRO A 148 -5.70 5.23 -11.73
N ASP A 149 -4.75 5.66 -12.56
CA ASP A 149 -4.89 6.85 -13.42
C ASP A 149 -5.96 6.62 -14.51
N GLU A 150 -6.24 7.63 -15.32
CA GLU A 150 -7.22 7.59 -16.43
C GLU A 150 -6.99 6.40 -17.39
N ASP A 151 -5.72 6.01 -17.57
CA ASP A 151 -5.31 4.86 -18.38
C ASP A 151 -5.48 3.49 -17.66
N GLY A 152 -6.08 3.49 -16.47
CA GLY A 152 -6.24 2.29 -15.62
C GLY A 152 -4.94 1.82 -14.96
N MET A 153 -3.88 2.63 -15.03
CA MET A 153 -2.54 2.27 -14.59
C MET A 153 -2.23 2.79 -13.18
N LEU A 154 -1.80 1.90 -12.29
CA LEU A 154 -1.29 2.28 -10.97
C LEU A 154 0.14 2.82 -11.07
N LEU A 155 0.62 3.59 -10.07
CA LEU A 155 1.97 4.13 -10.11
C LEU A 155 3.03 3.02 -9.98
N PHE A 156 4.16 3.17 -10.68
CA PHE A 156 5.16 2.09 -10.81
C PHE A 156 5.84 1.72 -9.50
N TYR A 157 6.10 2.69 -8.63
CA TYR A 157 6.72 2.46 -7.35
C TYR A 157 5.92 3.09 -6.23
N VAL A 158 5.79 2.35 -5.14
CA VAL A 158 5.08 2.79 -3.95
C VAL A 158 5.84 2.42 -2.68
N VAL A 159 5.67 3.25 -1.66
CA VAL A 159 6.04 2.98 -0.26
C VAL A 159 4.76 2.58 0.46
N TYR A 160 4.81 1.55 1.29
CA TYR A 160 3.72 1.17 2.18
C TYR A 160 4.16 1.27 3.64
N HIS A 161 3.21 1.47 4.55
CA HIS A 161 3.50 1.49 5.99
C HIS A 161 3.30 0.12 6.64
N GLU A 162 2.20 -0.54 6.27
CA GLU A 162 1.73 -1.79 6.87
C GLU A 162 1.46 -2.82 5.79
N LEU A 163 1.79 -4.08 6.10
CA LEU A 163 1.42 -5.23 5.30
C LEU A 163 0.48 -6.11 6.12
N ILE A 164 -0.72 -6.32 5.60
CA ILE A 164 -1.77 -7.14 6.22
C ILE A 164 -1.92 -8.42 5.42
N THR A 165 -1.53 -9.54 6.02
CA THR A 165 -1.68 -10.87 5.40
C THR A 165 -2.94 -11.53 5.94
N THR A 166 -3.91 -11.76 5.06
CA THR A 166 -5.11 -12.55 5.34
C THR A 166 -5.13 -13.76 4.40
N SER A 167 -6.19 -13.93 3.60
CA SER A 167 -6.19 -14.87 2.46
C SER A 167 -5.32 -14.37 1.30
N LYS A 168 -5.16 -13.04 1.20
CA LYS A 168 -4.21 -12.37 0.30
C LYS A 168 -3.46 -11.32 1.10
N ALA A 169 -2.25 -10.99 0.65
CA ALA A 169 -1.46 -9.93 1.26
C ALA A 169 -1.86 -8.56 0.69
N PHE A 170 -2.16 -7.62 1.58
CA PHE A 170 -2.58 -6.26 1.25
C PHE A 170 -1.65 -5.23 1.86
N MET A 171 -1.30 -4.21 1.08
CA MET A 171 -0.56 -3.04 1.56
C MET A 171 -1.52 -1.95 2.03
N ARG A 172 -1.25 -1.39 3.20
CA ARG A 172 -2.03 -0.31 3.80
C ARG A 172 -1.16 0.92 4.04
N ASN A 173 -1.80 2.09 3.95
CA ASN A 173 -1.20 3.42 3.97
C ASN A 173 -0.08 3.50 2.93
N VAL A 174 -0.46 3.65 1.67
CA VAL A 174 0.45 3.60 0.53
C VAL A 174 0.71 5.01 0.00
N CYS A 175 1.94 5.28 -0.43
CA CYS A 175 2.32 6.54 -1.07
C CYS A 175 3.11 6.30 -2.34
N ALA A 176 2.83 7.07 -3.37
CA ALA A 176 3.55 7.00 -4.63
C ALA A 176 4.92 7.65 -4.57
N VAL A 177 5.92 7.01 -5.16
CA VAL A 177 7.30 7.47 -5.13
C VAL A 177 7.95 7.42 -6.51
N GLU A 178 8.92 8.31 -6.73
CA GLU A 178 9.65 8.43 -8.00
C GLU A 178 10.83 7.45 -8.04
N ARG A 179 11.06 6.81 -9.19
CA ARG A 179 12.17 5.85 -9.41
C ARG A 179 13.52 6.45 -9.00
N GLU A 180 13.77 7.71 -9.33
CA GLU A 180 15.04 8.41 -9.10
C GLU A 180 15.47 8.40 -7.62
N TRP A 181 14.50 8.44 -6.70
CA TRP A 181 14.80 8.46 -5.26
C TRP A 181 15.06 7.06 -4.71
N ILE A 182 14.47 6.05 -5.33
CA ILE A 182 14.49 4.66 -4.90
C ILE A 182 15.77 3.95 -5.33
N MET A 183 16.19 4.13 -6.59
CA MET A 183 17.38 3.46 -7.13
C MET A 183 18.64 3.55 -6.23
N PRO A 184 19.02 4.71 -5.67
CA PRO A 184 20.20 4.79 -4.80
C PRO A 184 19.99 4.09 -3.45
N VAL A 185 18.77 4.05 -2.93
CA VAL A 185 18.42 3.37 -1.67
C VAL A 185 18.42 1.86 -1.88
N PHE A 186 17.83 1.41 -2.98
CA PHE A 186 17.72 0.01 -3.34
C PHE A 186 19.09 -0.64 -3.57
N LYS A 187 19.99 0.01 -4.30
CA LYS A 187 21.39 -0.46 -4.47
C LYS A 187 22.12 -0.65 -3.15
N LYS A 188 21.82 0.16 -2.14
CA LYS A 188 22.40 -0.01 -0.80
C LYS A 188 21.81 -1.21 -0.09
N LEU A 189 20.51 -1.46 -0.27
CA LEU A 189 19.79 -2.58 0.35
C LEU A 189 20.22 -3.94 -0.23
N GLU A 190 20.43 -4.04 -1.55
CA GLU A 190 20.90 -5.27 -2.22
C GLU A 190 22.25 -5.75 -1.70
N ASN A 191 23.12 -4.82 -1.30
CA ASN A 191 24.45 -5.13 -0.78
C ASN A 191 24.45 -5.54 0.70
N LEU A 192 23.29 -5.51 1.39
CA LEU A 192 23.20 -5.86 2.80
C LEU A 192 22.94 -7.35 3.00
N ASP A 193 23.85 -8.01 3.69
CA ASP A 193 23.70 -9.40 4.12
C ASP A 193 22.97 -9.47 5.47
N VAL A 194 21.69 -9.86 5.45
CA VAL A 194 20.89 -9.96 6.68
C VAL A 194 21.31 -11.11 7.58
N ASN A 195 21.96 -12.16 7.07
CA ASN A 195 22.45 -13.23 7.94
C ASN A 195 23.53 -12.68 8.89
N ARG A 196 24.35 -11.75 8.41
CA ARG A 196 25.35 -11.05 9.22
C ARG A 196 24.72 -10.04 10.19
N LEU A 197 23.67 -9.33 9.76
CA LEU A 197 22.99 -8.31 10.58
C LEU A 197 22.08 -8.91 11.66
N SER A 198 21.46 -10.06 11.39
CA SER A 198 20.57 -10.76 12.32
C SER A 198 21.32 -11.47 13.45
N GLY A 199 22.66 -11.43 13.44
CA GLY A 199 23.49 -12.13 14.42
C GLY A 199 23.37 -13.65 14.37
N ARG A 200 22.79 -14.19 13.29
CA ARG A 200 22.57 -15.62 13.13
C ARG A 200 23.92 -16.27 12.80
N ILE A 201 24.48 -17.00 13.75
CA ILE A 201 25.63 -17.86 13.51
C ILE A 201 25.17 -18.92 12.50
N SER A 202 25.76 -18.91 11.31
CA SER A 202 25.50 -19.91 10.28
C SER A 202 25.99 -21.27 10.78
N HIS A 203 25.11 -22.03 11.43
CA HIS A 203 25.30 -23.46 11.59
C HIS A 203 25.16 -24.12 10.20
N PRO A 204 26.09 -24.97 9.76
CA PRO A 204 26.10 -25.51 8.39
C PRO A 204 24.90 -26.39 8.00
N ASN A 205 23.92 -26.59 8.88
CA ASN A 205 22.86 -27.60 8.71
C ASN A 205 21.43 -27.06 8.63
N ASP A 206 21.18 -25.75 8.67
CA ASP A 206 19.87 -25.21 8.26
C ASP A 206 19.81 -25.02 6.73
N CYS A 207 20.03 -26.11 6.02
CA CYS A 207 19.60 -26.31 4.64
C CYS A 207 18.42 -27.29 4.67
N SER A 208 17.36 -26.90 5.38
CA SER A 208 16.07 -27.59 5.29
C SER A 208 15.16 -26.74 4.41
N GLN A 209 15.05 -27.19 3.17
CA GLN A 209 14.11 -26.79 2.14
C GLN A 209 12.85 -26.05 2.65
N GLU A 210 12.82 -24.73 2.51
CA GLU A 210 11.57 -24.03 2.23
C GLU A 210 11.45 -23.92 0.71
N LYS A 211 10.71 -24.88 0.14
CA LYS A 211 10.24 -24.80 -1.24
C LYS A 211 9.39 -23.53 -1.38
N PRO A 212 9.53 -22.74 -2.45
CA PRO A 212 8.51 -21.78 -2.82
C PRO A 212 7.27 -22.56 -3.30
N GLU A 213 6.36 -22.88 -2.39
CA GLU A 213 4.99 -23.23 -2.75
C GLU A 213 4.26 -21.94 -3.11
N GLY A 214 4.13 -21.73 -4.42
CA GLY A 214 3.52 -20.53 -4.98
C GLY A 214 3.92 -20.20 -6.41
N GLU A 215 4.75 -21.01 -7.07
CA GLU A 215 4.75 -21.08 -8.53
C GLU A 215 3.69 -22.10 -8.93
N LEU A 216 2.63 -21.62 -9.59
CA LEU A 216 1.86 -22.45 -10.51
C LEU A 216 2.88 -23.05 -11.48
N LYS A 217 3.26 -24.30 -11.22
CA LYS A 217 3.93 -25.15 -12.19
C LYS A 217 3.03 -25.15 -13.42
N LYS A 218 3.37 -24.34 -14.43
CA LYS A 218 3.14 -24.77 -15.80
C LYS A 218 3.86 -26.10 -15.88
N GLN A 219 3.09 -27.19 -15.80
CA GLN A 219 3.53 -28.44 -16.38
C GLN A 219 4.02 -28.05 -17.77
N ASN A 220 5.30 -28.34 -18.03
CA ASN A 220 5.81 -28.36 -19.38
C ASN A 220 4.95 -29.43 -20.06
N ASP A 221 3.87 -28.98 -20.70
CA ASP A 221 3.09 -29.80 -21.59
C ASP A 221 4.10 -30.30 -22.63
N ASP A 222 4.28 -31.61 -22.63
CA ASP A 222 4.77 -32.35 -23.77
C ASP A 222 4.16 -31.73 -25.04
N VAL A 223 4.97 -31.61 -26.08
CA VAL A 223 4.47 -31.26 -27.42
C VAL A 223 3.61 -32.44 -27.88
N GLU A 224 2.37 -32.47 -27.39
CA GLU A 224 1.36 -33.42 -27.78
C GLU A 224 1.01 -33.09 -29.23
N SER A 225 1.35 -34.01 -30.13
CA SER A 225 1.11 -33.83 -31.56
C SER A 225 -0.36 -33.46 -31.79
N VAL A 226 -0.63 -32.58 -32.76
CA VAL A 226 -2.00 -32.09 -33.06
C VAL A 226 -2.99 -33.24 -33.24
N ALA A 227 -2.53 -34.39 -33.77
CA ALA A 227 -3.31 -35.60 -33.93
C ALA A 227 -3.84 -36.20 -32.62
N ASP A 228 -3.11 -36.08 -31.52
CA ASP A 228 -3.49 -36.65 -30.23
C ASP A 228 -4.56 -35.80 -29.52
N ARG A 229 -4.48 -34.47 -29.67
CA ARG A 229 -5.54 -33.55 -29.24
C ARG A 229 -6.84 -33.75 -30.02
N ASP A 230 -6.76 -33.88 -31.33
CA ASP A 230 -7.94 -34.10 -32.18
C ASP A 230 -8.59 -35.46 -31.91
N SER A 231 -7.79 -36.50 -31.63
CA SER A 231 -8.28 -37.83 -31.24
C SER A 231 -9.05 -37.80 -29.91
N LYS A 232 -8.55 -37.04 -28.91
CA LYS A 232 -9.24 -36.86 -27.63
C LYS A 232 -10.56 -36.09 -27.78
N ILE A 233 -10.60 -35.07 -28.63
CA ILE A 233 -11.82 -34.30 -28.92
C ILE A 233 -12.87 -35.18 -29.60
N GLN A 234 -12.47 -36.02 -30.56
CA GLN A 234 -13.37 -36.92 -31.26
C GLN A 234 -13.95 -37.98 -30.32
N ALA A 235 -13.11 -38.60 -29.47
CA ALA A 235 -13.56 -39.58 -28.47
C ALA A 235 -14.55 -38.98 -27.45
N ALA A 236 -14.38 -37.71 -27.07
CA ALA A 236 -15.31 -37.02 -26.19
C ALA A 236 -16.67 -36.75 -26.88
N ARG A 237 -16.65 -36.38 -28.17
CA ARG A 237 -17.87 -36.19 -28.97
C ARG A 237 -18.67 -37.48 -29.15
N ASP A 238 -17.99 -38.59 -29.43
CA ASP A 238 -18.66 -39.88 -29.63
C ASP A 238 -19.31 -40.38 -28.34
N ARG A 239 -18.64 -40.19 -27.19
CA ARG A 239 -19.24 -40.47 -25.87
C ARG A 239 -20.49 -39.63 -25.62
N PHE A 240 -20.46 -38.35 -25.98
CA PHE A 240 -21.62 -37.47 -25.82
C PHE A 240 -22.79 -37.89 -26.73
N LEU A 241 -22.51 -38.25 -27.98
CA LEU A 241 -23.53 -38.73 -28.91
C LEU A 241 -24.13 -40.07 -28.46
N ALA A 242 -23.31 -40.99 -27.96
CA ALA A 242 -23.79 -42.27 -27.41
C ALA A 242 -24.74 -42.09 -26.20
N LEU A 243 -24.54 -41.04 -25.40
CA LEU A 243 -25.44 -40.70 -24.30
C LEU A 243 -26.74 -40.05 -24.80
N LYS A 244 -26.69 -39.32 -25.93
CA LYS A 244 -27.86 -38.65 -26.51
C LYS A 244 -28.78 -39.60 -27.26
N VAL A 245 -28.26 -40.72 -27.78
CA VAL A 245 -29.04 -41.76 -28.49
C VAL A 245 -29.80 -42.69 -27.53
N LYS A 246 -29.47 -42.70 -26.23
CA LYS A 246 -30.15 -43.49 -25.18
C LYS A 246 -31.31 -42.76 -24.48
N LYS A 247 -31.75 -41.61 -24.99
CA LYS A 247 -32.91 -40.86 -24.54
C LYS A 247 -33.90 -40.69 -25.68
#